data_AF-A0A935L5P5-F1
#
_entry.id   AF-A0A935L5P5-F1
#
_cell.length_a   1.000
_cell.length_b   1.000
_cell.length_c   1.000
_cell.angle_alpha   90.00
_cell.angle_beta   90.00
_cell.angle_gamma   90.00
#
_symmetry.space_group_name_H-M   'P 1'
#
loop_
_entity.id
_entity.type
_entity.pdbx_description
1 polymer ?
#
loop_
_entity_poly.entity_id
_entity_poly.type
_entity_poly.pdbx_seq_one_letter_code
_entity_poly.pdbx_strand_id
1 'polypeptide(L)'
;MMMKKIEITDRDRQMLELLAKGSSNRSIAESLGYREGTMRVYLHGLYRKLGVGNKTSAVIWYLDQLKLAGAADGTDAASLAGAPQDESFGDMALRTNLFAALGAMEMFLGAYGRLWEVAHRMKGAADDTGVDARRRQSRQLWEAMLKGDFAYGKQLYDGDLSARLLVDSPSDCVQLACLLCIGGYTRAAERVMTQPVKRKKGRVGITGRELALLMALRDAFDGKATDGLAALYRLATESAAKPMARQVAMVALFWAFRSRKDVDAARGTANAIWAEAESVRQQLQAMGERPLDPKAAIPNPSSPKGKASSTRTARSTAARMATVD
;
A
#
# COMPACT_ATOMS: atom_id res chain seq x y z
N MET A 1 -24.53 -9.99 -36.79
CA MET A 1 -23.67 -10.45 -37.92
C MET A 1 -22.65 -11.43 -37.38
N MET A 2 -22.35 -12.52 -38.09
CA MET A 2 -21.40 -13.55 -37.63
C MET A 2 -19.95 -13.05 -37.70
N MET A 3 -19.17 -13.26 -36.64
CA MET A 3 -17.73 -13.01 -36.64
C MET A 3 -16.99 -14.18 -37.31
N LYS A 4 -16.14 -13.88 -38.29
CA LYS A 4 -15.28 -14.89 -38.92
C LYS A 4 -14.22 -15.35 -37.90
N LYS A 5 -14.34 -16.58 -37.42
CA LYS A 5 -13.45 -17.15 -36.39
C LYS A 5 -12.01 -17.22 -36.91
N ILE A 6 -11.08 -16.52 -36.26
CA ILE A 6 -9.66 -16.53 -36.64
C ILE A 6 -9.07 -17.85 -36.16
N GLU A 7 -8.61 -18.69 -37.10
CA GLU A 7 -8.08 -20.02 -36.81
C GLU A 7 -6.62 -19.97 -36.35
N ILE A 8 -6.46 -20.03 -35.03
CA ILE A 8 -5.17 -20.03 -34.32
C ILE A 8 -4.70 -21.48 -34.17
N THR A 9 -3.48 -21.76 -34.63
CA THR A 9 -2.86 -23.08 -34.46
C THR A 9 -2.38 -23.27 -33.03
N ASP A 10 -2.13 -24.50 -32.58
CA ASP A 10 -1.64 -24.71 -31.22
C ASP A 10 -0.25 -24.09 -30.97
N ARG A 11 0.58 -23.97 -32.01
CA ARG A 11 1.84 -23.20 -31.93
C ARG A 11 1.62 -21.70 -31.80
N ASP A 12 0.63 -21.14 -32.50
CA ASP A 12 0.21 -19.75 -32.33
C ASP A 12 -0.28 -19.50 -30.88
N ARG A 13 -1.10 -20.42 -30.33
CA ARG A 13 -1.59 -20.35 -28.95
C ARG A 13 -0.46 -20.43 -27.92
N GLN A 14 0.48 -21.38 -28.07
CA GLN A 14 1.65 -21.49 -27.18
C GLN A 14 2.51 -20.23 -27.18
N MET A 15 2.69 -19.60 -28.34
CA MET A 15 3.37 -18.30 -28.43
C MET A 15 2.60 -17.21 -27.65
N LEU A 16 1.27 -17.11 -27.81
CA LEU A 16 0.46 -16.14 -27.06
C LEU A 16 0.47 -16.37 -25.54
N GLU A 17 0.45 -17.62 -25.08
CA GLU A 17 0.51 -17.97 -23.66
C GLU A 17 1.83 -17.55 -23.00
N LEU A 18 2.96 -17.78 -23.67
CA LEU A 18 4.27 -17.37 -23.16
C LEU A 18 4.43 -15.84 -23.21
N LEU A 19 3.91 -15.18 -24.24
CA LEU A 19 3.84 -13.71 -24.28
C LEU A 19 2.99 -13.15 -23.12
N ALA A 20 1.84 -13.77 -22.81
CA ALA A 20 0.94 -13.35 -21.74
C ALA A 20 1.53 -13.56 -20.34
N LYS A 21 2.45 -14.52 -20.19
CA LYS A 21 3.31 -14.71 -19.00
C LYS A 21 4.51 -13.75 -18.97
N GLY A 22 4.56 -12.76 -19.86
CA GLY A 22 5.62 -11.74 -19.92
C GLY A 22 6.95 -12.23 -20.50
N SER A 23 7.05 -13.45 -21.04
CA SER A 23 8.32 -14.01 -21.50
C SER A 23 8.94 -13.19 -22.65
N SER A 24 10.27 -13.08 -22.65
CA SER A 24 11.01 -12.35 -23.68
C SER A 24 11.00 -13.08 -25.02
N ASN A 25 11.24 -12.38 -26.14
CA ASN A 25 11.25 -13.02 -27.47
C ASN A 25 12.36 -14.06 -27.58
N ARG A 26 13.49 -13.83 -26.90
CA ARG A 26 14.59 -14.80 -26.76
C ARG A 26 14.16 -16.03 -25.98
N SER A 27 13.57 -15.84 -24.80
CA SER A 27 13.11 -16.94 -23.94
C SER A 27 12.02 -17.78 -24.62
N ILE A 28 11.14 -17.16 -25.40
CA ILE A 28 10.12 -17.85 -26.22
C ILE A 28 10.77 -18.63 -27.36
N ALA A 29 11.80 -18.08 -28.01
CA ALA A 29 12.56 -18.78 -29.03
C ALA A 29 13.24 -20.03 -28.47
N GLU A 30 13.99 -19.87 -27.37
CA GLU A 30 14.66 -20.95 -26.64
C GLU A 30 13.65 -22.02 -26.18
N SER A 31 12.52 -21.62 -25.59
CA SER A 31 11.45 -22.54 -25.12
C SER A 31 10.76 -23.32 -26.24
N LEU A 32 10.76 -22.81 -27.47
CA LEU A 32 10.07 -23.42 -28.61
C LEU A 32 11.01 -24.04 -29.66
N GLY A 33 12.34 -23.99 -29.43
CA GLY A 33 13.36 -24.59 -30.30
C GLY A 33 13.83 -23.72 -31.47
N TYR A 34 13.63 -22.41 -31.41
CA TYR A 34 13.97 -21.46 -32.49
C TYR A 34 15.09 -20.49 -32.12
N ARG A 35 15.69 -19.86 -33.14
CA ARG A 35 16.61 -18.72 -32.94
C ARG A 35 15.80 -17.43 -32.74
N GLU A 36 16.30 -16.52 -31.91
CA GLU A 36 15.59 -15.29 -31.51
C GLU A 36 15.14 -14.43 -32.71
N GLY A 37 16.02 -14.22 -33.70
CA GLY A 37 15.67 -13.47 -34.91
C GLY A 37 14.51 -14.09 -35.68
N THR A 38 14.45 -15.43 -35.75
CA THR A 38 13.36 -16.19 -36.38
C THR A 38 12.06 -16.07 -35.56
N MET A 39 12.14 -16.12 -34.24
CA MET A 39 10.98 -15.92 -33.35
C MET A 39 10.36 -14.52 -33.53
N ARG A 40 11.16 -13.47 -33.74
CA ARG A 40 10.63 -12.12 -34.07
C ARG A 40 9.80 -12.12 -35.35
N VAL A 41 10.19 -12.89 -36.37
CA VAL A 41 9.44 -13.04 -37.63
C VAL A 41 8.14 -13.82 -37.41
N TYR A 42 8.18 -14.93 -36.69
CA TYR A 42 6.98 -15.72 -36.36
C TYR A 42 5.97 -14.93 -35.54
N LEU A 43 6.42 -14.20 -34.51
CA LEU A 43 5.55 -13.34 -33.72
C LEU A 43 4.94 -12.20 -34.54
N HIS A 44 5.70 -11.60 -35.47
CA HIS A 44 5.16 -10.57 -36.37
C HIS A 44 4.11 -11.15 -37.35
N GLY A 45 4.33 -12.36 -37.88
CA GLY A 45 3.36 -13.08 -38.69
C GLY A 45 2.08 -13.42 -37.91
N LEU A 46 2.23 -13.86 -36.66
CA LEU A 46 1.14 -14.11 -35.72
C LEU A 46 0.34 -12.84 -35.44
N TYR A 47 0.98 -11.70 -35.15
CA TYR A 47 0.30 -10.43 -34.91
C TYR A 47 -0.54 -10.01 -36.13
N ARG A 48 0.02 -10.12 -37.35
CA ARG A 48 -0.71 -9.88 -38.59
C ARG A 48 -1.90 -10.84 -38.79
N LYS A 49 -1.74 -12.13 -38.43
CA LYS A 49 -2.81 -13.15 -38.50
C LYS A 49 -3.97 -12.86 -37.52
N LEU A 50 -3.67 -12.27 -36.37
CA LEU A 50 -4.65 -11.83 -35.36
C LEU A 50 -5.27 -10.45 -35.66
N GLY A 51 -4.73 -9.72 -36.63
CA GLY A 51 -5.13 -8.34 -36.93
C GLY A 51 -4.64 -7.30 -35.91
N VAL A 52 -3.64 -7.64 -35.08
CA VAL A 52 -3.10 -6.75 -34.03
C VAL A 52 -1.71 -6.23 -34.39
N GLY A 53 -1.36 -5.04 -33.91
CA GLY A 53 -0.12 -4.36 -34.32
C GLY A 53 1.14 -4.71 -33.51
N ASN A 54 1.02 -5.23 -32.29
CA ASN A 54 2.18 -5.43 -31.41
C ASN A 54 1.95 -6.51 -30.32
N LYS A 55 3.03 -6.83 -29.60
CA LYS A 55 3.09 -7.83 -28.52
C LYS A 55 2.05 -7.62 -27.42
N THR A 56 1.94 -6.41 -26.88
CA THR A 56 1.00 -6.11 -25.79
C THR A 56 -0.43 -6.23 -26.28
N SER A 57 -0.73 -5.73 -27.49
CA SER A 57 -2.04 -5.93 -28.12
C SER A 57 -2.36 -7.40 -28.42
N ALA A 58 -1.37 -8.24 -28.73
CA ALA A 58 -1.56 -9.68 -28.91
C ALA A 58 -1.81 -10.42 -27.58
N VAL A 59 -1.14 -10.00 -26.50
CA VAL A 59 -1.40 -10.48 -25.14
C VAL A 59 -2.77 -10.06 -24.67
N ILE A 60 -3.14 -8.79 -24.84
CA ILE A 60 -4.48 -8.27 -24.52
C ILE A 60 -5.53 -9.01 -25.34
N TRP A 61 -5.34 -9.18 -26.65
CA TRP A 61 -6.25 -9.95 -27.51
C TRP A 61 -6.43 -11.40 -27.01
N TYR A 62 -5.34 -12.08 -26.62
CA TYR A 62 -5.41 -13.45 -26.08
C TYR A 62 -6.09 -13.50 -24.71
N LEU A 63 -5.75 -12.59 -23.80
CA LEU A 63 -6.38 -12.46 -22.49
C LEU A 63 -7.85 -12.04 -22.62
N ASP A 64 -8.22 -11.26 -23.63
CA ASP A 64 -9.60 -10.87 -23.90
C ASP A 64 -10.40 -12.00 -24.57
N GLN A 65 -9.79 -12.91 -25.34
CA GLN A 65 -10.44 -14.18 -25.69
C GLN A 65 -10.70 -15.04 -24.42
N LEU A 66 -9.81 -14.99 -23.43
CA LEU A 66 -10.02 -15.65 -22.13
C LEU A 66 -11.03 -14.91 -21.23
N LYS A 67 -11.16 -13.58 -21.32
CA LYS A 67 -12.19 -12.79 -20.62
C LYS A 67 -13.55 -12.83 -21.32
N LEU A 68 -13.63 -12.96 -22.64
CA LEU A 68 -14.87 -13.25 -23.35
C LEU A 68 -15.40 -14.66 -22.99
N ALA A 69 -14.51 -15.53 -22.49
CA ALA A 69 -14.85 -16.78 -21.82
C ALA A 69 -15.02 -16.66 -20.29
N GLY A 70 -14.99 -15.44 -19.71
CA GLY A 70 -14.88 -15.21 -18.26
C GLY A 70 -15.53 -13.94 -17.70
N ALA A 71 -16.22 -13.14 -18.50
CA ALA A 71 -16.93 -11.93 -18.09
C ALA A 71 -18.22 -11.72 -18.89
N ALA A 72 -19.32 -11.58 -18.16
CA ALA A 72 -20.39 -10.64 -18.48
C ALA A 72 -20.67 -9.68 -17.29
N ASP A 73 -19.87 -9.77 -16.21
CA ASP A 73 -19.98 -9.03 -14.94
C ASP A 73 -19.09 -7.76 -14.92
N GLY A 74 -19.50 -6.71 -14.20
CA GLY A 74 -18.89 -5.37 -14.26
C GLY A 74 -18.68 -4.61 -12.91
N THR A 75 -18.02 -3.46 -12.98
CA THR A 75 -17.50 -2.58 -11.89
C THR A 75 -17.52 -1.10 -12.37
N ASP A 76 -17.01 -0.07 -11.64
CA ASP A 76 -15.98 0.90 -12.17
C ASP A 76 -15.78 2.29 -11.46
N ALA A 77 -14.64 2.93 -11.83
CA ALA A 77 -14.24 4.37 -11.81
C ALA A 77 -13.66 4.98 -10.49
N ALA A 78 -12.82 6.04 -10.45
CA ALA A 78 -11.92 6.80 -11.38
C ALA A 78 -11.23 7.97 -10.58
N SER A 79 -10.20 8.76 -10.98
CA SER A 79 -9.05 8.67 -11.93
C SER A 79 -8.11 9.92 -11.78
N LEU A 80 -6.78 9.79 -11.94
CA LEU A 80 -5.78 10.90 -11.76
C LEU A 80 -4.48 10.63 -12.60
N ALA A 81 -4.64 10.40 -13.91
CA ALA A 81 -3.78 9.44 -14.62
C ALA A 81 -2.47 9.97 -15.25
N GLY A 82 -1.34 9.37 -14.85
CA GLY A 82 0.00 9.63 -15.41
C GLY A 82 1.01 8.50 -15.13
N ALA A 83 0.53 7.26 -15.14
CA ALA A 83 1.23 6.05 -14.74
C ALA A 83 1.14 4.98 -15.86
N PRO A 84 2.06 4.01 -15.95
CA PRO A 84 1.76 2.72 -16.58
C PRO A 84 0.41 2.20 -16.06
N GLN A 85 -0.46 1.69 -16.93
CA GLN A 85 -1.81 1.26 -16.51
C GLN A 85 -1.78 0.01 -15.58
N ASP A 86 -0.60 -0.60 -15.43
CA ASP A 86 -0.27 -1.65 -14.47
C ASP A 86 0.68 -1.18 -13.33
N GLU A 87 0.98 0.11 -13.17
CA GLU A 87 1.82 0.63 -12.06
C GLU A 87 1.07 0.48 -10.73
N SER A 88 1.60 -0.33 -9.81
CA SER A 88 1.02 -0.42 -8.47
C SER A 88 1.31 0.86 -7.67
N PHE A 89 0.53 1.13 -6.62
CA PHE A 89 0.80 2.28 -5.74
C PHE A 89 2.23 2.23 -5.19
N GLY A 90 2.74 1.05 -4.89
CA GLY A 90 4.10 0.84 -4.41
C GLY A 90 5.17 1.22 -5.43
N ASP A 91 4.95 1.02 -6.72
CA ASP A 91 5.88 1.47 -7.77
C ASP A 91 5.92 3.00 -7.84
N MET A 92 4.75 3.65 -7.78
CA MET A 92 4.64 5.11 -7.73
C MET A 92 5.28 5.71 -6.46
N ALA A 93 5.12 5.06 -5.29
CA ALA A 93 5.73 5.47 -4.03
C ALA A 93 7.25 5.26 -3.98
N LEU A 94 7.76 4.22 -4.66
CA LEU A 94 9.19 4.00 -4.85
C LEU A 94 9.80 5.05 -5.78
N ARG A 95 9.14 5.33 -6.91
CA ARG A 95 9.52 6.35 -7.90
C ARG A 95 9.49 7.78 -7.33
N THR A 96 8.57 8.05 -6.41
CA THR A 96 8.41 9.35 -5.74
C THR A 96 8.65 9.20 -4.22
N ASN A 97 7.63 9.46 -3.40
CA ASN A 97 7.56 9.14 -1.97
C ASN A 97 6.10 8.82 -1.60
N LEU A 98 5.84 8.36 -0.37
CA LEU A 98 4.49 7.96 0.03
C LEU A 98 3.50 9.14 -0.03
N PHE A 99 3.92 10.34 0.34
CA PHE A 99 3.05 11.52 0.33
C PHE A 99 2.60 11.90 -1.09
N ALA A 100 3.55 12.01 -2.02
CA ALA A 100 3.27 12.33 -3.43
C ALA A 100 2.43 11.24 -4.11
N ALA A 101 2.69 9.96 -3.79
CA ALA A 101 1.90 8.84 -4.31
C ALA A 101 0.48 8.77 -3.73
N LEU A 102 0.26 9.21 -2.48
CA LEU A 102 -1.06 9.22 -1.84
C LEU A 102 -1.98 10.32 -2.37
N GLY A 103 -1.47 11.43 -2.89
CA GLY A 103 -2.30 12.52 -3.39
C GLY A 103 -3.26 13.02 -2.31
N ALA A 104 -4.58 12.90 -2.53
CA ALA A 104 -5.61 13.23 -1.54
C ALA A 104 -5.99 12.07 -0.58
N MET A 105 -5.33 10.91 -0.65
CA MET A 105 -5.61 9.75 0.24
C MET A 105 -4.88 9.83 1.59
N GLU A 106 -3.85 10.68 1.71
CA GLU A 106 -3.15 10.90 2.97
C GLU A 106 -4.07 11.43 4.08
N MET A 107 -5.18 12.11 3.78
CA MET A 107 -6.15 12.61 4.78
C MET A 107 -6.88 11.51 5.56
N PHE A 108 -6.86 10.27 5.07
CA PHE A 108 -7.40 9.10 5.78
C PHE A 108 -6.41 8.46 6.74
N LEU A 109 -5.15 8.90 6.74
CA LEU A 109 -4.06 8.36 7.55
C LEU A 109 -3.51 9.37 8.56
N GLY A 110 -2.85 8.84 9.59
CA GLY A 110 -2.20 9.61 10.66
C GLY A 110 -3.10 9.86 11.87
N ALA A 111 -2.53 10.44 12.92
CA ALA A 111 -3.36 10.95 14.02
C ALA A 111 -4.19 12.14 13.53
N TYR A 112 -5.43 12.25 14.01
CA TYR A 112 -6.39 13.28 13.62
C TYR A 112 -6.79 13.30 12.12
N GLY A 113 -6.66 12.17 11.41
CA GLY A 113 -7.23 12.00 10.06
C GLY A 113 -8.78 11.97 10.05
N ARG A 114 -9.39 11.90 8.87
CA ARG A 114 -10.86 12.09 8.67
C ARG A 114 -11.76 11.24 9.57
N LEU A 115 -11.39 9.99 9.86
CA LEU A 115 -12.18 9.11 10.74
C LEU A 115 -12.24 9.64 12.18
N TRP A 116 -11.18 10.28 12.65
CA TRP A 116 -11.17 10.92 13.96
C TRP A 116 -12.06 12.16 13.99
N GLU A 117 -12.03 13.00 12.94
CA GLU A 117 -12.87 14.21 12.83
C GLU A 117 -14.36 13.86 12.93
N VAL A 118 -14.80 12.87 12.15
CA VAL A 118 -16.20 12.41 12.14
C VAL A 118 -16.58 11.78 13.47
N ALA A 119 -15.73 10.92 14.05
CA ALA A 119 -15.96 10.34 15.36
C ALA A 119 -15.95 11.37 16.52
N HIS A 120 -15.30 12.53 16.33
CA HIS A 120 -15.31 13.64 17.28
C HIS A 120 -16.61 14.45 17.16
N ARG A 121 -17.01 14.80 15.93
CA ARG A 121 -18.27 15.48 15.63
C ARG A 121 -19.49 14.68 16.10
N MET A 122 -19.50 13.36 15.88
CA MET A 122 -20.58 12.47 16.36
C MET A 122 -20.71 12.41 17.89
N LYS A 123 -19.68 12.83 18.64
CA LYS A 123 -19.72 12.94 20.11
C LYS A 123 -20.21 14.30 20.61
N GLY A 124 -20.64 15.19 19.72
CA GLY A 124 -21.13 16.52 20.07
C GLY A 124 -20.05 17.45 20.65
N ALA A 125 -18.77 17.17 20.40
CA ALA A 125 -17.68 18.04 20.82
C ALA A 125 -17.66 19.31 19.95
N ALA A 126 -17.53 20.48 20.60
CA ALA A 126 -17.37 21.75 19.92
C ALA A 126 -15.94 21.93 19.38
N ASP A 127 -15.79 22.72 18.31
CA ASP A 127 -14.48 23.06 17.74
C ASP A 127 -13.63 23.89 18.72
N ASP A 128 -12.69 23.22 19.39
CA ASP A 128 -11.65 23.86 20.20
C ASP A 128 -10.49 24.30 19.30
N THR A 129 -10.23 25.61 19.22
CA THR A 129 -9.08 26.18 18.48
C THR A 129 -7.73 25.55 18.87
N GLY A 130 -7.60 25.05 20.10
CA GLY A 130 -6.45 24.29 20.57
C GLY A 130 -6.40 22.86 20.04
N VAL A 131 -7.53 22.22 19.77
CA VAL A 131 -7.61 20.93 19.06
C VAL A 131 -7.18 21.11 17.61
N ASP A 132 -7.64 22.17 16.94
CA ASP A 132 -7.21 22.48 15.57
C ASP A 132 -5.71 22.77 15.44
N ALA A 133 -5.13 23.49 16.41
CA ALA A 133 -3.69 23.72 16.45
C ALA A 133 -2.91 22.38 16.58
N ARG A 134 -3.33 21.49 17.48
CA ARG A 134 -2.77 20.13 17.63
C ARG A 134 -2.94 19.30 16.35
N ARG A 135 -4.12 19.32 15.73
CA ARG A 135 -4.40 18.63 14.46
C ARG A 135 -3.48 19.10 13.33
N ARG A 136 -3.27 20.42 13.17
CA ARG A 136 -2.32 20.96 12.18
C ARG A 136 -0.88 20.49 12.43
N GLN A 137 -0.44 20.50 13.68
CA GLN A 137 0.93 20.08 14.05
C GLN A 137 1.15 18.57 13.83
N SER A 138 0.21 17.74 14.29
CA SER A 138 0.20 16.30 14.06
C SER A 138 0.22 15.96 12.56
N ARG A 139 -0.53 16.73 11.77
CA ARG A 139 -0.55 16.59 10.31
C ARG A 139 0.83 16.88 9.68
N GLN A 140 1.50 17.94 10.08
CA GLN A 140 2.84 18.27 9.59
C GLN A 140 3.87 17.18 9.91
N LEU A 141 3.85 16.63 11.13
CA LEU A 141 4.72 15.51 11.54
C LEU A 141 4.43 14.24 10.72
N TRP A 142 3.15 13.92 10.51
CA TRP A 142 2.72 12.79 9.67
C TRP A 142 3.15 12.96 8.20
N GLU A 143 2.95 14.14 7.62
CA GLU A 143 3.36 14.44 6.26
C GLU A 143 4.88 14.35 6.07
N ALA A 144 5.67 14.86 7.02
CA ALA A 144 7.12 14.74 7.00
C ALA A 144 7.55 13.25 6.97
N MET A 145 6.88 12.40 7.74
CA MET A 145 7.11 10.95 7.76
C MET A 145 6.78 10.26 6.42
N LEU A 146 5.72 10.69 5.74
CA LEU A 146 5.35 10.20 4.40
C LEU A 146 6.27 10.75 3.28
N LYS A 147 6.74 11.99 3.42
CA LYS A 147 7.68 12.64 2.48
C LYS A 147 9.10 12.06 2.60
N GLY A 148 9.46 11.54 3.77
CA GLY A 148 10.83 11.18 4.12
C GLY A 148 11.66 12.37 4.61
N ASP A 149 11.00 13.46 5.00
CA ASP A 149 11.64 14.65 5.54
C ASP A 149 11.94 14.47 7.04
N PHE A 150 12.94 13.66 7.33
CA PHE A 150 13.40 13.44 8.70
C PHE A 150 14.19 14.64 9.24
N ALA A 151 14.69 15.52 8.37
CA ALA A 151 15.38 16.75 8.75
C ALA A 151 14.43 17.72 9.46
N TYR A 152 13.18 17.82 9.01
CA TYR A 152 12.13 18.55 9.74
C TYR A 152 11.98 18.09 11.19
N GLY A 153 11.96 16.78 11.44
CA GLY A 153 11.93 16.22 12.79
C GLY A 153 13.13 16.64 13.63
N LYS A 154 14.33 16.65 13.04
CA LYS A 154 15.55 17.10 13.72
C LYS A 154 15.50 18.59 14.05
N GLN A 155 15.01 19.43 13.13
CA GLN A 155 14.82 20.87 13.35
C GLN A 155 13.83 21.16 14.50
N LEU A 156 12.69 20.46 14.55
CA LEU A 156 11.72 20.58 15.65
C LEU A 156 12.30 20.15 17.01
N TYR A 157 13.13 19.12 17.02
CA TYR A 157 13.84 18.67 18.23
C TYR A 157 14.88 19.71 18.69
N ASP A 158 15.66 20.28 17.77
CA ASP A 158 16.69 21.28 18.11
C ASP A 158 16.10 22.62 18.54
N GLY A 159 14.91 22.99 18.04
CA GLY A 159 14.16 24.18 18.44
C GLY A 159 13.41 24.08 19.79
N ASP A 160 13.83 23.19 20.69
CA ASP A 160 13.24 22.89 22.02
C ASP A 160 11.74 22.49 22.00
N LEU A 161 11.18 22.19 20.83
CA LEU A 161 9.75 21.93 20.71
C LEU A 161 9.33 20.57 21.31
N SER A 162 10.28 19.64 21.50
CA SER A 162 10.02 18.30 22.04
C SER A 162 9.46 18.33 23.47
N ALA A 163 10.01 19.19 24.33
CA ALA A 163 9.60 19.27 25.73
C ALA A 163 8.17 19.83 25.85
N ARG A 164 7.82 20.79 24.99
CA ARG A 164 6.46 21.33 24.87
C ARG A 164 5.48 20.28 24.34
N LEU A 165 5.86 19.57 23.27
CA LEU A 165 5.05 18.49 22.68
C LEU A 165 4.68 17.42 23.72
N LEU A 166 5.62 17.01 24.58
CA LEU A 166 5.37 16.01 25.61
C LEU A 166 4.28 16.41 26.63
N VAL A 167 4.06 17.72 26.84
CA VAL A 167 3.07 18.27 27.79
C VAL A 167 1.74 18.64 27.10
N ASP A 168 1.82 19.25 25.91
CA ASP A 168 0.67 19.76 25.17
C ASP A 168 -0.01 18.68 24.33
N SER A 169 0.76 17.75 23.74
CA SER A 169 0.28 16.68 22.85
C SER A 169 1.21 15.44 22.84
N PRO A 170 1.07 14.51 23.81
CA PRO A 170 1.92 13.30 23.89
C PRO A 170 1.95 12.46 22.61
N SER A 171 0.85 12.42 21.84
CA SER A 171 0.77 11.74 20.53
C SER A 171 1.75 12.30 19.50
N ASP A 172 1.91 13.63 19.48
CA ASP A 172 2.78 14.32 18.52
C ASP A 172 4.24 14.21 18.96
N CYS A 173 4.49 14.11 20.27
CA CYS A 173 5.80 13.74 20.80
C CYS A 173 6.21 12.31 20.37
N VAL A 174 5.28 11.36 20.35
CA VAL A 174 5.52 10.00 19.81
C VAL A 174 5.80 10.07 18.31
N GLN A 175 5.02 10.82 17.52
CA GLN A 175 5.30 11.00 16.09
C GLN A 175 6.68 11.60 15.82
N LEU A 176 7.09 12.62 16.58
CA LEU A 176 8.42 13.21 16.51
C LEU A 176 9.51 12.18 16.81
N ALA A 177 9.36 11.39 17.88
CA ALA A 177 10.31 10.33 18.20
C ALA A 177 10.37 9.25 17.10
N CYS A 178 9.23 8.86 16.51
CA CYS A 178 9.20 7.95 15.36
C CYS A 178 9.95 8.54 14.14
N LEU A 179 9.72 9.80 13.82
CA LEU A 179 10.37 10.52 12.72
C LEU A 179 11.89 10.60 12.92
N LEU A 180 12.35 10.82 14.16
CA LEU A 180 13.77 10.80 14.53
C LEU A 180 14.38 9.40 14.43
N CYS A 181 13.68 8.34 14.86
CA CYS A 181 14.14 6.95 14.72
C CYS A 181 14.33 6.56 13.24
N ILE A 182 13.31 6.80 12.40
CA ILE A 182 13.36 6.45 10.97
C ILE A 182 14.46 7.24 10.25
N GLY A 183 14.70 8.49 10.67
CA GLY A 183 15.79 9.34 10.16
C GLY A 183 17.20 9.01 10.62
N GLY A 184 17.39 7.98 11.47
CA GLY A 184 18.71 7.63 12.03
C GLY A 184 19.22 8.60 13.10
N TYR A 185 18.37 9.49 13.64
CA TYR A 185 18.72 10.41 14.71
C TYR A 185 18.60 9.75 16.09
N THR A 186 19.17 8.54 16.25
CA THR A 186 18.97 7.65 17.42
C THR A 186 19.12 8.38 18.76
N ARG A 187 20.20 9.16 18.95
CA ARG A 187 20.42 9.93 20.19
C ARG A 187 19.35 10.99 20.50
N ALA A 188 18.77 11.61 19.46
CA ALA A 188 17.69 12.58 19.64
C ALA A 188 16.38 11.86 19.99
N ALA A 189 16.08 10.76 19.31
CA ALA A 189 14.94 9.90 19.64
C ALA A 189 15.02 9.36 21.08
N GLU A 190 16.19 8.88 21.51
CA GLU A 190 16.44 8.42 22.89
C GLU A 190 16.20 9.51 23.93
N ARG A 191 16.63 10.76 23.66
CA ARG A 191 16.34 11.89 24.54
C ARG A 191 14.85 12.20 24.61
N VAL A 192 14.11 12.12 23.50
CA VAL A 192 12.64 12.28 23.51
C VAL A 192 11.97 11.13 24.28
N MET A 193 12.41 9.89 24.11
CA MET A 193 11.89 8.72 24.84
C MET A 193 12.14 8.77 26.35
N THR A 194 13.25 9.37 26.78
CA THR A 194 13.67 9.43 28.19
C THR A 194 13.36 10.77 28.89
N GLN A 195 12.80 11.75 28.17
CA GLN A 195 12.42 13.04 28.75
C GLN A 195 11.40 12.85 29.89
N PRO A 196 11.64 13.42 31.09
CA PRO A 196 10.75 13.24 32.22
C PRO A 196 9.42 13.98 31.99
N VAL A 197 8.35 13.21 31.78
CA VAL A 197 6.98 13.72 31.63
C VAL A 197 6.56 14.45 32.92
N LYS A 198 6.64 15.79 32.92
CA LYS A 198 6.15 16.62 34.02
C LYS A 198 4.62 16.56 34.10
N ARG A 199 4.13 15.63 34.91
CA ARG A 199 2.71 15.32 35.14
C ARG A 199 1.95 16.56 35.66
N LYS A 200 1.15 17.21 34.80
CA LYS A 200 0.03 18.06 35.25
C LYS A 200 -1.28 17.28 35.11
N LYS A 201 -2.04 17.17 36.21
CA LYS A 201 -3.41 16.60 36.33
C LYS A 201 -3.76 15.52 35.29
N GLY A 202 -3.37 14.27 35.56
CA GLY A 202 -3.94 13.08 34.90
C GLY A 202 -3.61 12.86 33.42
N ARG A 203 -2.86 13.76 32.75
CA ARG A 203 -2.37 13.49 31.39
C ARG A 203 -1.26 12.43 31.43
N VAL A 204 -1.49 11.32 30.75
CA VAL A 204 -0.55 10.20 30.63
C VAL A 204 0.58 10.60 29.67
N GLY A 205 1.81 10.22 29.99
CA GLY A 205 2.94 10.32 29.06
C GLY A 205 2.89 9.27 27.96
N ILE A 206 4.05 8.99 27.35
CA ILE A 206 4.20 7.87 26.40
C ILE A 206 3.69 6.58 27.07
N THR A 207 2.68 5.94 26.50
CA THR A 207 2.12 4.69 27.03
C THR A 207 3.04 3.50 26.73
N GLY A 208 2.91 2.39 27.47
CA GLY A 208 3.72 1.20 27.24
C GLY A 208 3.65 0.65 25.80
N ARG A 209 2.51 0.83 25.09
CA ARG A 209 2.38 0.46 23.67
C ARG A 209 3.11 1.42 22.73
N GLU A 210 3.09 2.72 23.03
CA GLU A 210 3.84 3.72 22.25
C GLU A 210 5.36 3.58 22.49
N LEU A 211 5.78 3.24 23.72
CA LEU A 211 7.17 2.89 24.02
C LEU A 211 7.61 1.62 23.28
N ALA A 212 6.78 0.58 23.24
CA ALA A 212 7.08 -0.64 22.49
C ALA A 212 7.22 -0.40 20.98
N LEU A 213 6.38 0.47 20.40
CA LEU A 213 6.53 0.94 19.02
C LEU A 213 7.88 1.66 18.83
N LEU A 214 8.24 2.59 19.70
CA LEU A 214 9.48 3.36 19.61
C LEU A 214 10.73 2.49 19.76
N MET A 215 10.70 1.48 20.65
CA MET A 215 11.76 0.47 20.76
C MET A 215 11.87 -0.37 19.49
N ALA A 216 10.75 -0.89 18.96
CA ALA A 216 10.75 -1.64 17.70
C ALA A 216 11.29 -0.82 16.51
N LEU A 217 10.96 0.48 16.45
CA LEU A 217 11.50 1.41 15.46
C LEU A 217 13.01 1.59 15.61
N ARG A 218 13.50 1.88 16.82
CA ARG A 218 14.94 2.00 17.08
C ARG A 218 15.66 0.73 16.63
N ASP A 219 15.23 -0.43 17.13
CA ASP A 219 15.90 -1.71 16.90
C ASP A 219 15.88 -2.12 15.42
N ALA A 220 14.83 -1.74 14.67
CA ALA A 220 14.73 -1.97 13.22
C ALA A 220 15.65 -1.06 12.37
N PHE A 221 16.05 0.11 12.87
CA PHE A 221 16.88 1.08 12.16
C PHE A 221 18.35 1.13 12.63
N ASP A 222 18.66 0.71 13.85
CA ASP A 222 20.03 0.60 14.39
C ASP A 222 20.83 -0.61 13.81
N GLY A 223 20.22 -1.36 12.88
CA GLY A 223 20.88 -2.36 12.03
C GLY A 223 21.26 -3.69 12.69
N LYS A 224 21.02 -3.86 14.00
CA LYS A 224 21.53 -5.00 14.79
C LYS A 224 20.51 -6.08 15.15
N ALA A 225 19.21 -5.83 14.99
CA ALA A 225 18.16 -6.77 15.41
C ALA A 225 17.14 -7.07 14.31
N THR A 226 17.06 -8.33 13.89
CA THR A 226 15.92 -8.88 13.12
C THR A 226 14.59 -8.69 13.84
N ASP A 227 14.64 -8.68 15.16
CA ASP A 227 13.49 -8.66 16.05
C ASP A 227 12.72 -7.33 15.98
N GLY A 228 13.40 -6.23 15.68
CA GLY A 228 12.78 -4.92 15.45
C GLY A 228 11.84 -4.93 14.25
N LEU A 229 12.28 -5.46 13.10
CA LEU A 229 11.43 -5.65 11.93
C LEU A 229 10.24 -6.58 12.22
N ALA A 230 10.47 -7.69 12.93
CA ALA A 230 9.41 -8.62 13.32
C ALA A 230 8.40 -8.00 14.30
N ALA A 231 8.83 -7.09 15.18
CA ALA A 231 7.94 -6.31 16.04
C ALA A 231 7.11 -5.30 15.24
N LEU A 232 7.72 -4.58 14.29
CA LEU A 232 6.99 -3.67 13.40
C LEU A 232 5.96 -4.41 12.52
N TYR A 233 6.31 -5.57 11.96
CA TYR A 233 5.36 -6.40 11.18
C TYR A 233 4.16 -6.86 12.01
N ARG A 234 4.37 -7.26 13.28
CA ARG A 234 3.27 -7.59 14.19
C ARG A 234 2.38 -6.37 14.45
N LEU A 235 2.96 -5.22 14.79
CA LEU A 235 2.20 -3.97 15.01
C LEU A 235 1.44 -3.50 13.77
N ALA A 236 1.98 -3.72 12.56
CA ALA A 236 1.34 -3.38 11.30
C ALA A 236 0.15 -4.31 10.94
N THR A 237 0.16 -5.56 11.44
CA THR A 237 -0.88 -6.58 11.14
C THR A 237 -1.87 -6.82 12.28
N GLU A 238 -1.60 -6.30 13.48
CA GLU A 238 -2.47 -6.46 14.66
C GLU A 238 -3.73 -5.57 14.57
N SER A 239 -4.90 -6.20 14.35
CA SER A 239 -6.20 -5.52 14.31
C SER A 239 -6.61 -4.83 15.62
N ALA A 240 -5.99 -5.18 16.75
CA ALA A 240 -6.24 -4.59 18.07
C ALA A 240 -5.34 -3.37 18.40
N ALA A 241 -4.39 -3.04 17.52
CA ALA A 241 -3.53 -1.87 17.67
C ALA A 241 -4.33 -0.56 17.49
N LYS A 242 -3.88 0.53 18.14
CA LYS A 242 -4.42 1.87 17.83
C LYS A 242 -4.11 2.20 16.36
N PRO A 243 -5.04 2.77 15.57
CA PRO A 243 -4.82 3.04 14.14
C PRO A 243 -3.52 3.79 13.84
N MET A 244 -3.22 4.84 14.63
CA MET A 244 -1.97 5.61 14.50
C MET A 244 -0.71 4.74 14.63
N ALA A 245 -0.66 3.84 15.62
CA ALA A 245 0.52 3.00 15.86
C ALA A 245 0.73 1.98 14.72
N ARG A 246 -0.38 1.39 14.23
CA ARG A 246 -0.38 0.49 13.07
C ARG A 246 0.14 1.21 11.82
N GLN A 247 -0.41 2.40 11.53
CA GLN A 247 -0.05 3.19 10.35
C GLN A 247 1.42 3.68 10.41
N VAL A 248 1.91 4.10 11.57
CA VAL A 248 3.34 4.42 11.77
C VAL A 248 4.22 3.19 11.53
N ALA A 249 3.84 2.01 12.02
CA ALA A 249 4.61 0.78 11.79
C ALA A 249 4.69 0.43 10.28
N MET A 250 3.60 0.62 9.52
CA MET A 250 3.60 0.43 8.07
C MET A 250 4.53 1.42 7.34
N VAL A 251 4.45 2.72 7.68
CA VAL A 251 5.34 3.75 7.08
C VAL A 251 6.80 3.48 7.42
N ALA A 252 7.10 3.06 8.65
CA ALA A 252 8.44 2.69 9.07
C ALA A 252 8.97 1.45 8.33
N LEU A 253 8.15 0.41 8.15
CA LEU A 253 8.50 -0.77 7.35
C LEU A 253 8.87 -0.38 5.91
N PHE A 254 8.10 0.50 5.26
CA PHE A 254 8.43 1.01 3.93
C PHE A 254 9.84 1.62 3.86
N TRP A 255 10.16 2.54 4.79
CA TRP A 255 11.48 3.16 4.86
C TRP A 255 12.59 2.16 5.25
N ALA A 256 12.27 1.18 6.10
CA ALA A 256 13.20 0.14 6.55
C ALA A 256 13.54 -0.90 5.46
N PHE A 257 12.64 -1.15 4.50
CA PHE A 257 12.92 -1.95 3.31
C PHE A 257 13.63 -1.12 2.23
N ARG A 258 13.20 0.13 2.03
CA ARG A 258 13.84 1.05 1.07
C ARG A 258 15.32 1.31 1.42
N SER A 259 15.67 1.47 2.70
CA SER A 259 17.07 1.62 3.14
C SER A 259 17.90 0.33 2.97
N ARG A 260 17.27 -0.84 3.13
CA ARG A 260 17.88 -2.17 2.90
C ARG A 260 17.94 -2.57 1.41
N LYS A 261 17.38 -1.77 0.50
CA LYS A 261 17.20 -2.05 -0.94
C LYS A 261 16.30 -3.26 -1.24
N ASP A 262 15.43 -3.64 -0.31
CA ASP A 262 14.37 -4.64 -0.54
C ASP A 262 13.19 -3.97 -1.26
N VAL A 263 13.27 -3.95 -2.59
CA VAL A 263 12.32 -3.24 -3.46
C VAL A 263 10.93 -3.87 -3.39
N ASP A 264 10.84 -5.19 -3.31
CA ASP A 264 9.57 -5.91 -3.34
C ASP A 264 8.82 -5.79 -2.00
N ALA A 265 9.52 -5.90 -0.85
CA ALA A 265 8.91 -5.66 0.46
C ALA A 265 8.51 -4.18 0.65
N ALA A 266 9.30 -3.23 0.12
CA ALA A 266 8.93 -1.82 0.10
C ALA A 266 7.69 -1.56 -0.76
N ARG A 267 7.62 -2.11 -1.99
CA ARG A 267 6.43 -2.04 -2.87
C ARG A 267 5.20 -2.62 -2.18
N GLY A 268 5.31 -3.81 -1.59
CA GLY A 268 4.22 -4.49 -0.89
C GLY A 268 3.71 -3.68 0.30
N THR A 269 4.62 -3.12 1.11
CA THR A 269 4.26 -2.28 2.26
C THR A 269 3.55 -1.00 1.82
N ALA A 270 4.03 -0.34 0.76
CA ALA A 270 3.36 0.82 0.20
C ALA A 270 1.94 0.47 -0.29
N ASN A 271 1.75 -0.62 -1.03
CA ASN A 271 0.42 -1.08 -1.46
C ASN A 271 -0.52 -1.33 -0.27
N ALA A 272 0.00 -1.84 0.86
CA ALA A 272 -0.78 -1.99 2.09
C ALA A 272 -1.19 -0.65 2.71
N ILE A 273 -0.32 0.38 2.69
CA ILE A 273 -0.63 1.74 3.17
C ILE A 273 -1.79 2.35 2.38
N TRP A 274 -1.82 2.15 1.05
CA TRP A 274 -2.94 2.59 0.22
C TRP A 274 -4.24 1.83 0.55
N ALA A 275 -4.18 0.51 0.74
CA ALA A 275 -5.35 -0.29 1.12
C ALA A 275 -5.93 0.09 2.50
N GLU A 276 -5.09 0.47 3.46
CA GLU A 276 -5.50 1.02 4.76
C GLU A 276 -6.24 2.36 4.59
N ALA A 277 -5.72 3.29 3.77
CA ALA A 277 -6.37 4.57 3.49
C ALA A 277 -7.72 4.38 2.79
N GLU A 278 -7.80 3.44 1.85
CA GLU A 278 -9.00 3.08 1.12
C GLU A 278 -10.06 2.44 2.03
N SER A 279 -9.66 1.55 2.95
CA SER A 279 -10.55 0.97 3.96
C SER A 279 -11.19 2.06 4.85
N VAL A 280 -10.39 3.03 5.31
CA VAL A 280 -10.90 4.18 6.09
C VAL A 280 -11.84 5.06 5.25
N ARG A 281 -11.54 5.28 3.97
CA ARG A 281 -12.42 6.01 3.04
C ARG A 281 -13.77 5.31 2.86
N GLN A 282 -13.77 4.00 2.65
CA GLN A 282 -14.99 3.19 2.50
C GLN A 282 -15.81 3.17 3.80
N GLN A 283 -15.17 3.04 4.96
CA GLN A 283 -15.84 3.14 6.26
C GLN A 283 -16.58 4.48 6.43
N LEU A 284 -15.94 5.58 6.06
CA LEU A 284 -16.56 6.91 6.10
C LEU A 284 -17.74 7.04 5.12
N GLN A 285 -17.63 6.49 3.91
CA GLN A 285 -18.75 6.45 2.97
C GLN A 285 -19.93 5.61 3.49
N ALA A 286 -19.68 4.50 4.18
CA ALA A 286 -20.72 3.72 4.85
C ALA A 286 -21.39 4.47 6.02
N MET A 287 -20.69 5.43 6.64
CA MET A 287 -21.24 6.36 7.62
C MET A 287 -22.01 7.56 7.00
N GLY A 288 -22.13 7.60 5.66
CA GLY A 288 -22.80 8.68 4.92
C GLY A 288 -21.91 9.88 4.59
N GLU A 289 -20.64 9.86 4.99
CA GLU A 289 -19.70 10.95 4.75
C GLU A 289 -19.18 10.94 3.31
N ARG A 290 -18.96 12.12 2.74
CA ARG A 290 -18.26 12.31 1.46
C ARG A 290 -17.06 13.23 1.68
N PRO A 291 -15.91 12.71 2.18
CA PRO A 291 -14.80 13.54 2.65
C PRO A 291 -13.93 14.13 1.53
N LEU A 292 -14.12 13.67 0.29
CA LEU A 292 -13.42 14.10 -0.90
C LEU A 292 -14.34 14.94 -1.78
N ASP A 293 -13.81 16.03 -2.32
CA ASP A 293 -14.42 16.77 -3.43
C ASP A 293 -14.59 15.82 -4.65
N PRO A 294 -15.67 15.90 -5.44
CA PRO A 294 -15.78 15.17 -6.70
C PRO A 294 -14.63 15.39 -7.70
N LYS A 295 -13.88 16.49 -7.58
CA LYS A 295 -12.67 16.81 -8.35
C LYS A 295 -11.37 16.43 -7.63
N ALA A 296 -11.45 15.80 -6.45
CA ALA A 296 -10.27 15.44 -5.68
C ALA A 296 -9.40 14.43 -6.44
N ALA A 297 -8.10 14.68 -6.38
CA ALA A 297 -7.09 13.92 -7.08
C ALA A 297 -6.80 12.58 -6.36
N ILE A 298 -7.57 11.53 -6.67
CA ILE A 298 -7.41 10.19 -6.07
C ILE A 298 -6.44 9.34 -6.92
N PRO A 299 -5.34 8.82 -6.34
CA PRO A 299 -4.46 7.88 -7.04
C PRO A 299 -5.23 6.64 -7.50
N ASN A 300 -5.02 6.22 -8.75
CA ASN A 300 -5.66 5.03 -9.34
C ASN A 300 -4.63 3.91 -9.58
N PRO A 301 -4.16 3.20 -8.53
CA PRO A 301 -3.28 2.05 -8.68
C PRO A 301 -4.06 0.79 -9.08
N SER A 302 -3.47 -0.04 -9.94
CA SER A 302 -4.03 -1.34 -10.30
C SER A 302 -4.07 -2.29 -9.09
N SER A 303 -5.24 -2.86 -8.79
CA SER A 303 -5.47 -3.64 -7.55
C SER A 303 -4.84 -5.03 -7.56
N PRO A 304 -4.14 -5.46 -6.50
CA PRO A 304 -3.62 -6.82 -6.37
C PRO A 304 -4.74 -7.81 -5.99
N LYS A 305 -5.12 -8.71 -6.90
CA LYS A 305 -6.13 -9.75 -6.61
C LYS A 305 -5.58 -10.88 -5.72
N GLY A 306 -5.58 -10.65 -4.40
CA GLY A 306 -5.37 -11.68 -3.37
C GLY A 306 -6.65 -12.47 -3.07
N LYS A 307 -6.55 -13.80 -3.02
CA LYS A 307 -7.70 -14.71 -2.75
C LYS A 307 -8.02 -14.76 -1.25
N ALA A 308 -9.27 -14.51 -0.88
CA ALA A 308 -9.82 -14.96 0.40
C ALA A 308 -10.46 -16.36 0.22
N SER A 309 -9.86 -17.40 0.79
CA SER A 309 -10.39 -18.77 0.72
C SER A 309 -11.40 -19.04 1.82
N SER A 310 -12.70 -18.82 1.53
CA SER A 310 -13.77 -19.41 2.32
C SER A 310 -13.90 -20.90 1.97
N THR A 311 -13.41 -21.77 2.85
CA THR A 311 -13.55 -23.22 2.74
C THR A 311 -15.02 -23.61 2.85
N ARG A 312 -15.59 -24.24 1.81
CA ARG A 312 -16.82 -25.02 1.96
C ARG A 312 -16.67 -26.41 1.32
N THR A 313 -16.76 -27.40 2.19
CA THR A 313 -16.50 -28.82 1.97
C THR A 313 -17.25 -29.39 0.77
N ALA A 314 -16.54 -30.08 -0.12
CA ALA A 314 -17.15 -30.83 -1.22
C ALA A 314 -17.83 -32.10 -0.68
N ARG A 315 -19.06 -32.35 -1.14
CA ARG A 315 -19.76 -33.63 -0.93
C ARG A 315 -19.41 -34.53 -2.11
N SER A 316 -18.70 -35.63 -1.86
CA SER A 316 -18.25 -36.55 -2.93
C SER A 316 -19.39 -37.38 -3.48
N THR A 317 -19.61 -37.31 -4.80
CA THR A 317 -20.38 -38.31 -5.54
C THR A 317 -19.58 -39.59 -5.66
N ALA A 318 -20.09 -40.70 -5.12
CA ALA A 318 -19.64 -42.05 -5.45
C ALA A 318 -20.64 -42.68 -6.43
N ALA A 319 -20.15 -43.20 -7.55
CA ALA A 319 -20.96 -43.93 -8.53
C ALA A 319 -20.14 -45.08 -9.13
N ARG A 320 -20.65 -46.32 -8.94
CA ARG A 320 -20.22 -47.67 -9.43
C ARG A 320 -20.63 -48.66 -8.33
N MET A 321 -21.17 -49.86 -8.54
CA MET A 321 -21.75 -50.64 -9.65
C MET A 321 -23.01 -51.33 -9.02
N ALA A 322 -23.92 -52.07 -9.66
CA ALA A 322 -23.85 -52.89 -10.86
C ALA A 322 -25.26 -53.11 -11.46
N THR A 323 -25.23 -53.46 -12.75
CA THR A 323 -26.12 -54.35 -13.53
C THR A 323 -26.91 -55.43 -12.77
N VAL A 324 -28.16 -55.65 -13.20
CA VAL A 324 -28.80 -56.93 -13.66
C VAL A 324 -28.26 -58.22 -12.99
N ASP A 325 -29.04 -59.10 -12.35
CA ASP A 325 -30.46 -59.51 -12.55
C ASP A 325 -31.36 -59.34 -11.30
#